data_AF-A0A7X9WQH4-F1
#
_entry.id   AF-A0A7X9WQH4-F1
#
_cell.length_a   1.000
_cell.length_b   1.000
_cell.length_c   1.000
_cell.angle_alpha   90.00
_cell.angle_beta   90.00
_cell.angle_gamma   90.00
#
_symmetry.space_group_name_H-M   'P 1'
#
loop_
_entity.id
_entity.type
_entity.pdbx_description
1 polymer ?
#
loop_
_entity_poly.entity_id
_entity_poly.type
_entity_poly.pdbx_seq_one_letter_code
_entity_poly.pdbx_strand_id
1 'polypeptide(L)'
;MRSWLILLGGLIVWAVHFFTVYAVGEIAPRPALVVALTLACIAADLWLIVLLRRMPATGQYPAWRRSVGLGGAMLSLLAVIWQSFPALSG
;
A
#
# COMPACT_ATOMS: atom_id res chain seq x y z
N MET A 1 -2.51 -15.43 12.00
CA MET A 1 -2.98 -14.69 10.81
C MET A 1 -2.78 -13.17 10.94
N ARG A 2 -3.23 -12.51 12.01
CA ARG A 2 -3.09 -11.05 12.22
C ARG A 2 -1.65 -10.52 12.08
N SER A 3 -0.65 -11.29 12.53
CA SER A 3 0.78 -10.94 12.37
C SER A 3 1.22 -10.83 10.92
N TRP A 4 0.71 -11.69 10.03
CA TRP A 4 1.05 -11.65 8.60
C TRP A 4 0.40 -10.46 7.91
N LEU A 5 -0.82 -10.09 8.29
CA LEU A 5 -1.49 -8.88 7.78
C LEU A 5 -0.73 -7.60 8.14
N ILE A 6 -0.08 -7.57 9.31
CA ILE A 6 0.78 -6.44 9.74
C ILE A 6 2.05 -6.36 8.88
N LEU A 7 2.67 -7.52 8.59
CA LEU A 7 3.92 -7.59 7.83
C LEU A 7 3.71 -7.34 6.34
N LEU A 8 2.60 -7.84 5.78
CA LEU A 8 2.31 -7.82 4.36
C LEU A 8 1.29 -6.73 3.97
N GLY A 9 0.78 -5.97 4.93
CA GLY A 9 -0.31 -5.01 4.70
C GLY A 9 -0.02 -4.03 3.58
N GLY A 10 1.15 -3.38 3.61
CA GLY A 10 1.59 -2.49 2.52
C GLY A 10 1.72 -3.23 1.18
N LEU A 11 2.30 -4.43 1.17
CA LEU A 11 2.44 -5.21 -0.08
C LEU A 11 1.08 -5.61 -0.68
N ILE A 12 0.07 -5.85 0.17
CA ILE A 12 -1.30 -6.12 -0.28
C ILE A 12 -1.93 -4.85 -0.88
N VAL A 13 -1.77 -3.69 -0.24
CA VAL A 13 -2.25 -2.39 -0.76
C VAL A 13 -1.63 -2.11 -2.12
N TRP A 14 -0.30 -2.25 -2.22
CA TRP A 14 0.43 -2.10 -3.47
C TRP A 14 -0.05 -3.08 -4.55
N ALA A 15 -0.20 -4.38 -4.24
CA ALA A 15 -0.61 -5.38 -5.23
C ALA A 15 -2.01 -5.06 -5.78
N VAL A 16 -2.96 -4.72 -4.91
CA VAL A 16 -4.31 -4.32 -5.32
C VAL A 16 -4.27 -3.10 -6.24
N HIS A 17 -3.48 -2.08 -5.87
CA HIS A 17 -3.28 -0.89 -6.70
C HIS A 17 -2.71 -1.25 -8.07
N PHE A 18 -1.58 -1.95 -8.10
CA PHE A 18 -0.88 -2.34 -9.32
C PHE A 18 -1.78 -3.10 -10.30
N PHE A 19 -2.41 -4.18 -9.85
CA PHE A 19 -3.24 -5.00 -10.73
C PHE A 19 -4.47 -4.23 -11.24
N THR A 20 -5.06 -3.39 -10.40
CA THR A 20 -6.25 -2.62 -10.82
C THR A 20 -5.88 -1.53 -11.82
N VAL A 21 -4.80 -0.78 -11.56
CA VAL A 21 -4.31 0.24 -12.49
C VAL A 21 -3.90 -0.37 -13.82
N TYR A 22 -3.19 -1.51 -13.79
CA TYR A 22 -2.81 -2.25 -14.99
C TYR A 22 -4.04 -2.70 -15.80
N ALA A 23 -5.02 -3.32 -15.15
CA ALA A 23 -6.25 -3.74 -15.82
C ALA A 23 -7.05 -2.57 -16.39
N VAL A 24 -7.11 -1.44 -15.69
CA VAL A 24 -7.78 -0.22 -16.18
C VAL A 24 -7.05 0.35 -17.39
N GLY A 25 -5.72 0.41 -17.36
CA GLY A 25 -4.91 0.91 -18.48
C GLY A 25 -5.08 0.07 -19.75
N GLU A 26 -5.12 -1.26 -19.62
CA GLU A 26 -5.19 -2.18 -20.77
C GLU A 26 -6.61 -2.35 -21.33
N ILE A 27 -7.65 -2.37 -20.47
CA ILE A 27 -8.99 -2.78 -20.87
C ILE A 27 -9.92 -1.58 -21.10
N ALA A 28 -9.90 -0.60 -20.19
CA ALA A 28 -10.84 0.51 -20.21
C ALA A 28 -10.23 1.76 -19.54
N PRO A 29 -9.40 2.53 -20.27
CA PRO A 29 -8.70 3.69 -19.72
C PRO A 29 -9.65 4.68 -19.06
N ARG A 30 -9.46 4.88 -17.74
CA ARG A 30 -10.29 5.77 -16.91
C ARG A 30 -9.40 6.52 -15.91
N PRO A 31 -8.85 7.70 -16.27
CA PRO A 31 -7.91 8.41 -15.42
C PRO A 31 -8.50 8.80 -14.06
N ALA A 32 -9.80 9.17 -14.02
CA ALA A 32 -10.48 9.48 -12.77
C ALA A 32 -10.52 8.28 -11.79
N LEU A 33 -10.64 7.05 -12.30
CA LEU A 33 -10.61 5.84 -11.47
C LEU A 33 -9.20 5.57 -10.93
N VAL A 34 -8.16 5.77 -11.76
CA VAL A 34 -6.75 5.65 -11.35
C VAL A 34 -6.44 6.66 -10.23
N VAL A 35 -6.87 7.91 -10.37
CA VAL A 35 -6.70 8.94 -9.33
C VAL A 35 -7.42 8.55 -8.04
N ALA A 36 -8.71 8.20 -8.12
CA ALA A 36 -9.50 7.83 -6.95
C ALA A 36 -8.90 6.62 -6.19
N LEU A 37 -8.50 5.58 -6.93
CA LEU A 37 -7.85 4.40 -6.37
C LEU A 37 -6.50 4.74 -5.74
N THR A 38 -5.68 5.55 -6.41
CA THR A 38 -4.37 5.98 -5.91
C THR A 38 -4.51 6.73 -4.58
N LEU A 39 -5.46 7.67 -4.49
CA LEU A 39 -5.74 8.38 -3.24
C LEU A 39 -6.22 7.45 -2.13
N ALA A 40 -7.07 6.48 -2.45
CA ALA A 40 -7.53 5.48 -1.48
C ALA A 40 -6.38 4.61 -0.95
N CYS A 41 -5.48 4.16 -1.82
CA CYS A 41 -4.30 3.37 -1.44
C CYS A 41 -3.30 4.21 -0.61
N ILE A 42 -3.06 5.47 -0.96
CA ILE A 42 -2.25 6.40 -0.15
C ILE A 42 -2.85 6.54 1.25
N ALA A 43 -4.16 6.76 1.36
CA ALA A 43 -4.84 6.87 2.65
C ALA A 43 -4.72 5.57 3.47
N ALA A 44 -4.83 4.40 2.81
CA ALA A 44 -4.66 3.10 3.45
C ALA A 44 -3.22 2.90 3.98
N ASP A 45 -2.19 3.27 3.22
CA ASP A 45 -0.79 3.18 3.65
C ASP A 45 -0.48 4.14 4.81
N LEU A 46 -0.97 5.38 4.75
CA LEU A 46 -0.83 6.34 5.85
C LEU A 46 -1.52 5.83 7.12
N TRP A 47 -2.72 5.26 6.98
CA TRP A 47 -3.43 4.65 8.09
C TRP A 47 -2.67 3.45 8.67
N LEU A 48 -2.11 2.57 7.82
CA LEU A 48 -1.25 1.46 8.24
C LEU A 48 -0.02 1.95 9.00
N ILE A 49 0.67 2.99 8.51
CA ILE A 49 1.83 3.57 9.18
C ILE A 49 1.45 4.08 10.59
N VAL A 50 0.33 4.81 10.71
CA VAL A 50 -0.17 5.29 12.01
C VAL A 50 -0.52 4.13 12.93
N LEU A 51 -1.21 3.11 12.41
CA LEU A 51 -1.61 1.92 13.16
C LEU A 51 -0.39 1.17 13.70
N LEU A 52 0.63 0.95 12.87
CA LEU A 52 1.86 0.24 13.23
C LEU A 52 2.70 1.00 14.27
N ARG A 53 2.73 2.34 14.19
CA ARG A 53 3.38 3.20 15.19
C ARG A 53 2.71 3.14 16.55
N ARG A 54 1.38 3.00 16.57
CA ARG A 54 0.57 2.93 17.81
C ARG A 54 0.43 1.53 18.38
N MET A 55 0.84 0.48 17.65
CA MET A 55 0.64 -0.90 18.07
C MET A 55 1.51 -1.23 19.30
N PRO A 56 0.95 -1.82 20.37
CA PRO A 56 1.71 -2.21 21.56
C PRO A 56 2.79 -3.25 21.25
N ALA A 57 3.94 -3.16 21.93
CA ALA A 57 5.02 -4.15 21.81
C ALA A 57 4.63 -5.46 22.50
N THR A 58 4.02 -6.38 21.76
CA THR A 58 3.50 -7.66 22.27
C THR A 58 3.98 -8.84 21.41
N GLY A 59 4.22 -9.98 22.06
CA GLY A 59 4.68 -11.21 21.41
C GLY A 59 6.19 -11.22 21.07
N GLN A 60 6.60 -12.18 20.24
CA GLN A 60 7.99 -12.34 19.83
C GLN A 60 8.41 -11.27 18.81
N TYR A 61 9.63 -10.74 18.97
CA TYR A 61 10.30 -9.78 18.10
C TYR A 61 9.45 -8.55 17.70
N PRO A 62 8.86 -7.81 18.65
CA PRO A 62 7.92 -6.72 18.36
C PRO A 62 8.58 -5.57 17.57
N ALA A 63 9.84 -5.25 17.86
CA ALA A 63 10.59 -4.20 17.16
C ALA A 63 10.84 -4.56 15.68
N TRP A 64 11.27 -5.80 15.41
CA TRP A 64 11.50 -6.29 14.04
C TRP A 64 10.20 -6.35 13.23
N ARG A 65 9.11 -6.85 13.83
CA ARG A 65 7.80 -6.89 13.15
C ARG A 65 7.31 -5.50 12.78
N ARG A 66 7.49 -4.53 13.69
CA ARG A 66 7.16 -3.13 13.43
C ARG A 66 8.04 -2.54 12.33
N SER A 67 9.35 -2.78 12.35
CA SER A 67 10.26 -2.23 11.32
C SER A 67 9.95 -2.80 9.93
N VAL A 68 9.71 -4.12 9.83
CA VAL A 68 9.32 -4.76 8.56
C VAL A 68 7.97 -4.24 8.07
N GLY A 69 6.95 -4.19 8.94
CA GLY A 69 5.63 -3.67 8.55
C GLY A 69 5.68 -2.21 8.11
N LEU A 70 6.42 -1.35 8.82
CA LEU A 70 6.61 0.06 8.44
C LEU A 70 7.38 0.18 7.13
N GLY A 71 8.45 -0.60 6.96
CA GLY A 71 9.21 -0.65 5.72
C GLY A 71 8.34 -1.05 4.53
N GLY A 72 7.51 -2.09 4.70
CA GLY A 72 6.56 -2.53 3.67
C GLY A 72 5.51 -1.47 3.32
N ALA A 73 4.95 -0.77 4.31
CA ALA A 73 3.99 0.31 4.08
C ALA A 73 4.63 1.54 3.41
N MET A 74 5.85 1.92 3.80
CA MET A 74 6.58 3.02 3.16
C MET A 74 6.97 2.68 1.71
N LEU A 75 7.40 1.43 1.47
CA LEU A 75 7.70 0.94 0.13
C LEU A 75 6.45 0.93 -0.75
N SER A 76 5.32 0.44 -0.22
CA SER A 76 4.01 0.48 -0.89
C SER A 76 3.63 1.91 -1.26
N LEU A 77 3.69 2.84 -0.30
CA LEU A 77 3.33 4.24 -0.53
C LEU A 77 4.15 4.85 -1.67
N LEU A 78 5.46 4.63 -1.66
CA LEU A 78 6.35 5.11 -2.71
C LEU A 78 6.00 4.47 -4.07
N ALA A 79 5.76 3.16 -4.09
CA ALA A 79 5.42 2.43 -5.29
C ALA A 79 4.07 2.88 -5.90
N VAL A 80 3.04 3.08 -5.08
CA VAL A 80 1.72 3.57 -5.50
C VAL A 80 1.82 4.95 -6.15
N ILE A 81 2.54 5.88 -5.51
CA ILE A 81 2.79 7.22 -6.05
C ILE A 81 3.54 7.13 -7.38
N TRP A 82 4.65 6.40 -7.39
CA TRP A 82 5.47 6.24 -8.60
C TRP A 82 4.68 5.61 -9.75
N GLN A 83 3.92 4.54 -9.51
CA GLN A 83 3.15 3.83 -10.54
C GLN A 83 1.97 4.62 -11.08
N SER A 84 1.41 5.55 -10.31
CA SER A 84 0.35 6.43 -10.79
C SER A 84 0.83 7.39 -11.90
N PHE A 85 2.12 7.74 -11.92
CA PHE A 85 2.67 8.64 -12.94
C PHE A 85 2.58 8.06 -14.37
N PRO A 86 3.16 6.88 -14.68
CA PRO A 86 3.03 6.28 -16.01
C PRO A 86 1.57 5.96 -16.36
N ALA A 87 0.74 5.60 -15.38
CA ALA A 87 -0.67 5.27 -15.61
C ALA A 87 -1.55 6.48 -15.98
N LEU A 88 -1.12 7.70 -15.66
CA LEU A 88 -1.81 8.94 -16.01
C LEU A 88 -1.21 9.63 -17.24
N SER A 89 0.01 9.26 -17.64
CA SER A 89 0.65 9.74 -18.87
C SER A 89 0.44 8.84 -20.08
N GLY A 90 -0.10 7.63 -19.87
CA GLY A 90 -0.41 6.64 -20.91
C GLY A 90 -1.74 6.89 -21.60
#